data_AF-A0AAD3HND2-F1
#
_entry.id   AF-A0AAD3HND2-F1
#
_cell.length_a   1.000
_cell.length_b   1.000
_cell.length_c   1.000
_cell.angle_alpha   90.00
_cell.angle_beta   90.00
_cell.angle_gamma   90.00
#
_symmetry.space_group_name_H-M   'P 1'
#
loop_
_entity.id
_entity.type
_entity.pdbx_description
1 polymer ?
#
loop_
_entity_poly.entity_id
_entity_poly.type
_entity_poly.pdbx_seq_one_letter_code
_entity_poly.pdbx_strand_id
1 'polypeptide(L)'
;GMEVRESGGQMAPGGGDAGQQQQPPQPPQQPQQEEQPQQQEQQAAVSAAMKEGDGGGDEPADGRAGGGGCVVAAAVAALRGLPELRVLYCSNTPLQRVPNLRRLLVCSLPRLSYLDEAPVEECDRRGCEAWSRGGVAAERSARLAYRAQQRAAAKGRTAAFAAERAARRRGGAAATAGGGGGGGGMYGTTTLAAEEV
;
A
#
# COMPACT_ATOMS: atom_id res chain seq x y z
N GLY A 1 59.32 41.10 66.94
CA GLY A 1 60.70 41.09 66.43
C GLY A 1 60.99 39.72 65.88
N MET A 2 61.66 39.70 64.71
CA MET A 2 62.19 38.56 63.96
C MET A 2 61.21 37.71 63.15
N GLU A 3 61.33 37.94 61.83
CA GLU A 3 60.93 37.16 60.68
C GLU A 3 61.44 35.71 60.72
N VAL A 4 60.88 34.82 59.89
CA VAL A 4 61.61 34.18 58.76
C VAL A 4 60.70 33.16 58.02
N ARG A 5 60.51 33.49 56.73
CA ARG A 5 60.40 32.66 55.51
C ARG A 5 59.29 31.63 55.28
N GLU A 6 58.63 31.90 54.15
CA GLU A 6 57.89 31.01 53.26
C GLU A 6 58.75 29.87 52.69
N SER A 7 58.10 28.74 52.36
CA SER A 7 57.94 28.22 50.97
C SER A 7 57.92 26.69 50.91
N GLY A 8 57.11 26.17 49.97
CA GLY A 8 57.34 24.88 49.34
C GLY A 8 56.41 23.74 49.77
N GLY A 9 55.29 23.59 49.06
CA GLY A 9 54.40 22.43 49.22
C GLY A 9 54.95 21.15 48.60
N GLN A 10 54.36 20.02 48.99
CA GLN A 10 54.32 18.83 48.17
C GLN A 10 53.07 17.99 48.48
N MET A 11 52.58 17.35 47.44
CA MET A 11 51.25 16.76 47.28
C MET A 11 51.07 15.42 48.02
N ALA A 12 49.81 15.10 48.30
CA ALA A 12 49.31 13.80 48.78
C ALA A 12 49.33 12.73 47.65
N PRO A 13 48.73 11.51 47.76
CA PRO A 13 48.15 10.76 48.90
C PRO A 13 48.51 9.24 48.92
N GLY A 14 48.02 8.50 49.91
CA GLY A 14 47.55 7.11 49.71
C GLY A 14 48.40 5.97 50.27
N GLY A 15 47.72 4.95 50.81
CA GLY A 15 48.32 3.65 51.12
C GLY A 15 47.70 2.89 52.31
N GLY A 16 46.37 2.85 52.43
CA GLY A 16 45.71 1.93 53.36
C GLY A 16 45.61 0.53 52.74
N ASP A 17 46.51 -0.37 53.13
CA ASP A 17 46.50 -1.79 52.79
C ASP A 17 45.42 -2.50 53.64
N ALA A 18 44.26 -2.75 53.05
CA ALA A 18 43.19 -3.55 53.65
C ALA A 18 43.09 -4.88 52.89
N GLY A 19 43.17 -5.97 53.66
CA GLY A 19 43.33 -7.33 53.18
C GLY A 19 42.31 -7.76 52.12
N GLN A 20 42.82 -8.42 51.10
CA GLN A 20 42.04 -9.07 50.05
C GLN A 20 41.30 -10.29 50.63
N GLN A 21 40.03 -10.12 50.98
CA GLN A 21 39.08 -11.23 51.05
C GLN A 21 38.71 -11.62 49.61
N GLN A 22 39.23 -12.75 49.14
CA GLN A 22 38.83 -13.35 47.87
C GLN A 22 37.38 -13.84 48.01
N GLN A 23 36.44 -13.13 47.38
CA GLN A 23 35.10 -13.65 47.13
C GLN A 23 35.16 -14.71 46.02
N PRO A 24 34.37 -15.81 46.13
CA PRO A 24 34.30 -16.79 45.06
C PRO A 24 33.68 -16.19 43.78
N PRO A 25 34.05 -16.70 42.59
CA PRO A 25 33.63 -16.14 41.32
C PRO A 25 32.11 -16.26 41.14
N GLN A 26 31.47 -15.12 40.86
CA GLN A 26 30.06 -15.07 40.47
C GLN A 26 29.90 -15.71 39.07
N PRO A 27 28.83 -16.50 38.82
CA PRO A 27 28.54 -17.03 37.50
C PRO A 27 28.24 -15.88 36.51
N PRO A 28 28.53 -16.06 35.20
CA PRO A 28 28.36 -15.01 34.21
C PRO A 28 26.89 -14.62 34.12
N GLN A 29 26.58 -13.36 34.46
CA GLN A 29 25.26 -12.81 34.20
C GLN A 29 25.08 -12.70 32.69
N GLN A 30 24.06 -13.39 32.18
CA GLN A 30 23.64 -13.30 30.79
C GLN A 30 23.20 -11.85 30.50
N PRO A 31 23.58 -11.26 29.35
CA PRO A 31 23.04 -9.97 28.93
C PRO A 31 21.56 -10.14 28.57
N GLN A 32 20.69 -9.93 29.54
CA GLN A 32 19.26 -9.73 29.31
C GLN A 32 19.05 -8.25 28.95
N GLN A 33 19.18 -7.88 27.68
CA GLN A 33 18.56 -6.68 27.09
C GLN A 33 18.99 -6.48 25.63
N GLU A 34 18.29 -7.12 24.68
CA GLU A 34 18.35 -6.70 23.26
C GLU A 34 17.08 -7.01 22.44
N GLU A 35 15.99 -7.48 23.07
CA GLU A 35 14.71 -7.71 22.36
C GLU A 35 13.75 -6.51 22.37
N GLN A 36 14.05 -5.47 23.15
CA GLN A 36 13.14 -4.32 23.30
C GLN A 36 12.96 -3.43 22.04
N PRO A 37 13.94 -3.23 21.13
CA PRO A 37 13.71 -2.34 19.98
C PRO A 37 12.75 -2.95 18.95
N GLN A 38 12.73 -4.28 18.77
CA GLN A 38 11.84 -4.91 17.79
C GLN A 38 10.38 -4.87 18.21
N GLN A 39 10.07 -5.06 19.49
CA GLN A 39 8.71 -4.95 19.98
C GLN A 39 8.23 -3.49 19.98
N GLN A 40 9.11 -2.53 20.30
CA GLN A 40 8.79 -1.12 20.23
C GLN A 40 8.61 -0.62 18.79
N GLU A 41 9.39 -1.13 17.84
CA GLU A 41 9.23 -0.84 16.41
C GLU A 41 7.96 -1.48 15.83
N GLN A 42 7.63 -2.71 16.23
CA GLN A 42 6.36 -3.35 15.88
C GLN A 42 5.16 -2.59 16.45
N GLN A 43 5.24 -2.14 17.70
CA GLN A 43 4.19 -1.31 18.33
C GLN A 43 4.11 0.08 17.67
N ALA A 44 5.24 0.68 17.31
CA ALA A 44 5.29 1.94 16.57
C ALA A 44 4.68 1.80 15.17
N ALA A 45 4.98 0.73 14.43
CA ALA A 45 4.41 0.45 13.11
C ALA A 45 2.88 0.23 13.17
N VAL A 46 2.39 -0.48 14.20
CA VAL A 46 0.94 -0.65 14.42
C VAL A 46 0.27 0.68 14.78
N SER A 47 0.93 1.52 15.59
CA SER A 47 0.42 2.86 15.93
C SER A 47 0.45 3.84 14.76
N ALA A 48 1.45 3.75 13.86
CA ALA A 48 1.55 4.53 12.65
C ALA A 48 0.46 4.14 11.63
N ALA A 49 0.14 2.84 11.53
CA ALA A 49 -0.98 2.37 10.71
C ALA A 49 -2.35 2.86 11.22
N MET A 50 -2.47 3.20 12.50
CA MET A 50 -3.69 3.81 13.06
C MET A 50 -3.69 5.34 13.01
N LYS A 51 -2.56 5.99 12.71
CA LYS A 51 -2.40 7.45 12.73
C LYS A 51 -2.43 8.11 11.35
N GLU A 52 -2.58 7.34 10.27
CA GLU A 52 -2.98 7.86 8.94
C GLU A 52 -4.52 7.96 8.78
N GLY A 53 -5.16 8.47 9.84
CA GLY A 53 -6.54 8.94 9.84
C GLY A 53 -6.61 10.48 9.89
N ASP A 54 -5.65 11.16 9.26
CA ASP A 54 -5.68 12.61 9.07
C ASP A 54 -6.68 12.92 7.93
N GLY A 55 -7.87 13.40 8.27
CA GLY A 55 -8.14 14.83 8.31
C GLY A 55 -8.60 15.38 6.96
N GLY A 56 -9.53 14.69 6.29
CA GLY A 56 -10.33 15.27 5.21
C GLY A 56 -11.79 15.24 5.63
N GLY A 57 -12.22 16.27 6.36
CA GLY A 57 -13.62 16.46 6.69
C GLY A 57 -14.44 16.70 5.43
N ASP A 58 -15.00 15.65 4.86
CA ASP A 58 -16.20 15.78 4.06
C ASP A 58 -17.36 15.63 5.02
N GLU A 59 -17.91 16.79 5.36
CA GLU A 59 -19.18 17.02 6.03
C GLU A 59 -20.24 15.92 5.76
N PRO A 60 -21.11 15.64 6.75
CA PRO A 60 -22.24 14.76 6.55
C PRO A 60 -23.07 15.25 5.35
N ALA A 61 -23.41 14.32 4.46
CA ALA A 61 -24.27 14.56 3.30
C ALA A 61 -25.74 14.83 3.69
N ASP A 62 -25.98 15.41 4.87
CA ASP A 62 -27.28 15.88 5.31
C ASP A 62 -27.39 17.39 5.09
N GLY A 63 -28.40 17.80 4.33
CA GLY A 63 -29.14 18.97 4.78
C GLY A 63 -29.22 20.21 3.88
N ARG A 64 -28.94 20.15 2.58
CA ARG A 64 -29.55 21.14 1.68
C ARG A 64 -29.77 20.62 0.26
N ALA A 65 -30.95 20.02 0.07
CA ALA A 65 -31.57 19.87 -1.23
C ALA A 65 -31.77 21.27 -1.86
N GLY A 66 -30.74 21.80 -2.51
CA GLY A 66 -30.95 22.76 -3.59
C GLY A 66 -31.79 22.05 -4.65
N GLY A 67 -32.84 22.70 -5.13
CA GLY A 67 -33.91 22.14 -5.98
C GLY A 67 -33.52 21.50 -7.33
N GLY A 68 -32.27 21.09 -7.53
CA GLY A 68 -31.79 20.30 -8.67
C GLY A 68 -31.77 18.78 -8.47
N GLY A 69 -32.06 18.26 -7.26
CA GLY A 69 -32.07 16.81 -7.01
C GLY A 69 -33.18 16.05 -7.76
N CYS A 70 -34.32 16.70 -8.01
CA CYS A 70 -35.48 16.08 -8.64
C CYS A 70 -35.23 15.70 -10.12
N VAL A 71 -34.55 16.56 -10.88
CA VAL A 71 -34.24 16.29 -12.30
C VAL A 71 -33.25 15.15 -12.47
N VAL A 72 -32.28 15.03 -11.57
CA VAL A 72 -31.31 13.92 -11.61
C VAL A 72 -32.00 12.61 -11.26
N ALA A 73 -32.81 12.58 -10.20
CA ALA A 73 -33.56 11.40 -9.81
C ALA A 73 -34.50 10.91 -10.93
N ALA A 74 -35.21 11.83 -11.58
CA ALA A 74 -36.08 11.51 -12.72
C ALA A 74 -35.29 10.97 -13.93
N ALA A 75 -34.16 11.59 -14.28
CA ALA A 75 -33.30 11.13 -15.36
C ALA A 75 -32.74 9.72 -15.08
N VAL A 76 -32.28 9.47 -13.86
CA VAL A 76 -31.79 8.16 -13.42
C VAL A 76 -32.90 7.10 -13.49
N ALA A 77 -34.13 7.44 -13.08
CA ALA A 77 -35.27 6.53 -13.17
C ALA A 77 -35.60 6.17 -14.63
N ALA A 78 -35.58 7.14 -15.54
CA ALA A 78 -35.77 6.90 -16.97
C ALA A 78 -34.67 6.00 -17.55
N LEU A 79 -33.41 6.26 -17.21
CA LEU A 79 -32.27 5.45 -17.67
C LEU A 79 -32.29 4.02 -17.12
N ARG A 80 -32.84 3.79 -15.93
CA ARG A 80 -33.02 2.45 -15.35
C ARG A 80 -34.01 1.59 -16.16
N GLY A 81 -34.93 2.22 -16.88
CA GLY A 81 -35.85 1.54 -17.81
C GLY A 81 -35.17 0.97 -19.05
N LEU A 82 -33.89 1.28 -19.31
CA LEU A 82 -33.13 0.82 -20.46
C LEU A 82 -32.15 -0.30 -20.04
N PRO A 83 -32.55 -1.59 -20.14
CA PRO A 83 -31.73 -2.71 -19.66
C PRO A 83 -30.41 -2.91 -20.42
N GLU A 84 -30.31 -2.42 -21.66
CA GLU A 84 -29.14 -2.58 -22.52
C GLU A 84 -28.28 -1.30 -22.64
N LEU A 85 -28.45 -0.35 -21.72
CA LEU A 85 -27.64 0.87 -21.73
C LEU A 85 -26.19 0.57 -21.28
N ARG A 86 -25.23 0.68 -22.20
CA ARG A 86 -23.81 0.38 -21.96
C ARG A 86 -22.90 1.61 -21.96
N VAL A 87 -23.23 2.62 -22.76
CA VAL A 87 -22.41 3.82 -22.94
C VAL A 87 -23.30 5.03 -22.72
N LEU A 88 -22.86 5.96 -21.87
CA LEU A 88 -23.56 7.21 -21.60
C LEU A 88 -22.56 8.36 -21.65
N TYR A 89 -22.91 9.40 -22.43
CA TYR A 89 -22.14 10.63 -22.53
C TYR A 89 -23.02 11.78 -22.04
N CYS A 90 -22.61 12.42 -20.95
CA CYS A 90 -23.32 13.52 -20.32
C CYS A 90 -22.63 14.87 -20.57
N SER A 91 -21.62 14.95 -21.44
CA SER A 91 -20.93 16.22 -21.67
C SER A 91 -21.80 17.26 -22.35
N ASN A 92 -21.56 18.52 -21.98
CA ASN A 92 -22.34 19.69 -22.42
C ASN A 92 -23.82 19.65 -22.01
N THR A 93 -24.16 18.89 -20.96
CA THR A 93 -25.49 18.87 -20.36
C THR A 93 -25.49 19.60 -19.01
N PRO A 94 -26.63 20.20 -18.59
CA PRO A 94 -26.72 20.82 -17.27
C PRO A 94 -26.52 19.83 -16.11
N LEU A 95 -26.61 18.53 -16.38
CA LEU A 95 -26.34 17.48 -15.39
C LEU A 95 -24.89 17.52 -14.89
N GLN A 96 -23.93 18.01 -15.70
CA GLN A 96 -22.53 18.13 -15.27
C GLN A 96 -22.32 19.06 -14.07
N ARG A 97 -23.25 19.98 -13.80
CA ARG A 97 -23.19 20.88 -12.64
C ARG A 97 -23.52 20.17 -11.32
N VAL A 98 -24.04 18.95 -11.39
CA VAL A 98 -24.43 18.18 -10.22
C VAL A 98 -23.18 17.60 -9.55
N PRO A 99 -22.94 17.88 -8.27
CA PRO A 99 -21.82 17.30 -7.56
C PRO A 99 -21.97 15.78 -7.50
N ASN A 100 -20.87 15.06 -7.65
CA ASN A 100 -20.83 13.60 -7.58
C ASN A 100 -21.75 12.89 -8.59
N LEU A 101 -22.12 13.52 -9.72
CA LEU A 101 -22.96 12.92 -10.76
C LEU A 101 -22.46 11.54 -11.18
N ARG A 102 -21.14 11.41 -11.41
CA ARG A 102 -20.51 10.14 -11.79
C ARG A 102 -20.80 9.03 -10.78
N ARG A 103 -20.71 9.33 -9.47
CA ARG A 103 -20.97 8.35 -8.41
C ARG A 103 -22.44 7.95 -8.37
N LEU A 104 -23.35 8.92 -8.51
CA LEU A 104 -24.79 8.69 -8.54
C LEU A 104 -25.22 7.82 -9.74
N LEU A 105 -24.70 8.10 -10.93
CA LEU A 105 -24.98 7.33 -12.14
C LEU A 105 -24.43 5.91 -12.04
N VAL A 106 -23.18 5.74 -11.62
CA VAL A 106 -22.55 4.42 -11.49
C VAL A 106 -23.23 3.55 -10.42
N CYS A 107 -23.64 4.14 -9.28
CA CYS A 107 -24.38 3.41 -8.25
C CYS A 107 -25.79 3.00 -8.73
N SER A 108 -26.42 3.82 -9.56
CA SER A 108 -27.81 3.60 -9.98
C SER A 108 -27.93 2.70 -11.21
N LEU A 109 -26.90 2.64 -12.05
CA LEU A 109 -26.88 1.92 -13.33
C LEU A 109 -25.80 0.82 -13.33
N PRO A 110 -26.12 -0.40 -12.88
CA PRO A 110 -25.13 -1.48 -12.76
C PRO A 110 -24.61 -2.00 -14.11
N ARG A 111 -25.33 -1.77 -15.23
CA ARG A 111 -24.95 -2.30 -16.55
C ARG A 111 -24.08 -1.34 -17.38
N LEU A 112 -23.83 -0.13 -16.88
CA LEU A 112 -23.08 0.90 -17.61
C LEU A 112 -21.58 0.56 -17.70
N SER A 113 -21.05 0.40 -18.90
CA SER A 113 -19.64 0.08 -19.16
C SER A 113 -18.77 1.32 -19.35
N TYR A 114 -19.31 2.38 -19.97
CA TYR A 114 -18.60 3.63 -20.21
C TYR A 114 -19.45 4.83 -19.78
N LEU A 115 -18.80 5.78 -19.11
CA LEU A 115 -19.40 7.05 -18.74
C LEU A 115 -18.45 8.18 -19.11
N ASP A 116 -18.92 9.10 -19.95
CA ASP A 116 -18.15 10.18 -20.55
C ASP A 116 -16.88 9.66 -21.24
N GLU A 117 -15.70 10.09 -20.79
CA GLU A 117 -14.40 9.74 -21.39
C GLU A 117 -13.74 8.52 -20.71
N ALA A 118 -14.31 8.02 -19.61
CA ALA A 118 -13.66 7.02 -18.77
C ALA A 118 -14.50 5.74 -18.61
N PRO A 119 -13.89 4.54 -18.77
CA PRO A 119 -14.56 3.28 -18.49
C PRO A 119 -14.98 3.21 -17.03
N VAL A 120 -16.07 2.50 -16.75
CA VAL A 120 -16.54 2.24 -15.39
C VAL A 120 -15.85 0.98 -14.87
N GLU A 121 -14.84 1.16 -14.03
CA GLU A 121 -14.12 0.03 -13.44
C GLU A 121 -14.91 -0.63 -12.30
N GLU A 122 -14.61 -1.90 -12.04
CA GLU A 122 -15.17 -2.65 -10.91
C GLU A 122 -14.84 -2.01 -9.55
N CYS A 123 -13.64 -1.41 -9.43
CA CYS A 123 -13.23 -0.63 -8.26
C CYS A 123 -14.18 0.55 -8.01
N ASP A 124 -14.56 1.26 -9.07
CA ASP A 124 -15.49 2.39 -8.98
C ASP A 124 -16.89 1.92 -8.60
N ARG A 125 -17.35 0.77 -9.10
CA ARG A 125 -18.66 0.22 -8.72
C ARG A 125 -18.75 -0.08 -7.23
N ARG A 126 -17.80 -0.87 -6.71
CA ARG A 126 -17.73 -1.20 -5.28
C ARG A 126 -17.59 0.06 -4.42
N GLY A 127 -16.79 1.02 -4.88
CA GLY A 127 -16.65 2.32 -4.23
C GLY A 127 -17.96 3.10 -4.18
N CYS A 128 -18.69 3.18 -5.30
CA CYS A 128 -19.95 3.91 -5.40
C CYS A 128 -21.08 3.26 -4.58
N GLU A 129 -21.12 1.92 -4.50
CA GLU A 129 -22.06 1.20 -3.64
C GLU A 129 -21.77 1.42 -2.15
N ALA A 130 -20.50 1.46 -1.76
CA ALA A 130 -20.13 1.81 -0.39
C ALA A 130 -20.43 3.28 -0.09
N TRP A 131 -20.18 4.17 -1.07
CA TRP A 131 -20.47 5.60 -0.98
C TRP A 131 -21.96 5.88 -0.75
N SER A 132 -22.84 5.21 -1.48
CA SER A 132 -24.29 5.41 -1.33
C SER A 132 -24.81 4.97 0.04
N ARG A 133 -24.09 4.09 0.74
CA ARG A 133 -24.45 3.57 2.07
C ARG A 133 -23.81 4.33 3.23
N GLY A 134 -22.58 4.82 3.06
CA GLY A 134 -21.77 5.36 4.16
C GLY A 134 -20.85 6.51 3.76
N GLY A 135 -21.12 7.17 2.64
CA GLY A 135 -20.41 8.36 2.19
C GLY A 135 -18.94 8.11 1.81
N VAL A 136 -18.14 9.17 1.87
CA VAL A 136 -16.76 9.20 1.36
C VAL A 136 -15.83 8.26 2.14
N ALA A 137 -16.04 8.11 3.45
CA ALA A 137 -15.25 7.21 4.29
C ALA A 137 -15.43 5.74 3.86
N ALA A 138 -16.68 5.32 3.65
CA ALA A 138 -17.00 3.98 3.20
C ALA A 138 -16.42 3.70 1.81
N GLU A 139 -16.54 4.65 0.87
CA GLU A 139 -15.93 4.58 -0.46
C GLU A 139 -14.43 4.33 -0.39
N ARG A 140 -13.72 5.13 0.42
CA ARG A 140 -12.26 5.04 0.55
C ARG A 140 -11.84 3.66 1.06
N SER A 141 -12.52 3.15 2.08
CA SER A 141 -12.25 1.82 2.63
C SER A 141 -12.46 0.70 1.59
N ALA A 142 -13.54 0.77 0.81
CA ALA A 142 -13.85 -0.21 -0.22
C ALA A 142 -12.83 -0.20 -1.37
N ARG A 143 -12.46 1.00 -1.86
CA ARG A 143 -11.43 1.15 -2.90
C ARG A 143 -10.06 0.65 -2.42
N LEU A 144 -9.70 0.93 -1.17
CA LEU A 144 -8.44 0.47 -0.58
C LEU A 144 -8.40 -1.05 -0.47
N ALA A 145 -9.47 -1.67 0.03
CA ALA A 145 -9.60 -3.11 0.13
C ALA A 145 -9.49 -3.78 -1.26
N TYR A 146 -10.19 -3.24 -2.27
CA TYR A 146 -10.10 -3.74 -3.64
C TYR A 146 -8.67 -3.65 -4.19
N ARG A 147 -8.00 -2.50 -4.04
CA ARG A 147 -6.60 -2.34 -4.47
C ARG A 147 -5.64 -3.26 -3.72
N ALA A 148 -5.88 -3.51 -2.44
CA ALA A 148 -5.08 -4.46 -1.65
C ALA A 148 -5.23 -5.89 -2.19
N GLN A 149 -6.46 -6.32 -2.50
CA GLN A 149 -6.73 -7.62 -3.12
C GLN A 149 -6.03 -7.74 -4.49
N GLN A 150 -6.15 -6.72 -5.34
CA GLN A 150 -5.48 -6.71 -6.65
C GLN A 150 -3.95 -6.75 -6.53
N ARG A 151 -3.36 -6.02 -5.57
CA ARG A 151 -1.92 -6.07 -5.29
C ARG A 151 -1.49 -7.45 -4.79
N ALA A 152 -2.27 -8.07 -3.90
CA ALA A 152 -1.98 -9.42 -3.40
C ALA A 152 -2.05 -10.45 -4.52
N ALA A 153 -3.08 -10.40 -5.38
CA ALA A 153 -3.21 -11.25 -6.54
C ALA A 153 -2.04 -11.07 -7.54
N ALA A 154 -1.65 -9.82 -7.82
CA ALA A 154 -0.51 -9.53 -8.67
C ALA A 154 0.79 -10.09 -8.10
N LYS A 155 1.06 -9.87 -6.80
CA LYS A 155 2.21 -10.45 -6.10
C LYS A 155 2.22 -11.98 -6.17
N GLY A 156 1.08 -12.62 -5.97
CA GLY A 156 0.93 -14.07 -6.09
C GLY A 156 1.29 -14.59 -7.48
N ARG A 157 0.78 -13.95 -8.54
CA ARG A 157 1.14 -14.28 -9.93
C ARG A 157 2.64 -14.13 -10.21
N THR A 158 3.23 -13.02 -9.77
CA THR A 158 4.66 -12.77 -9.94
C THR A 158 5.51 -13.79 -9.15
N ALA A 159 5.11 -14.13 -7.93
CA ALA A 159 5.78 -15.12 -7.10
C ALA A 159 5.72 -16.52 -7.73
N ALA A 160 4.57 -16.92 -8.26
CA ALA A 160 4.41 -18.20 -8.96
C ALA A 160 5.35 -18.29 -10.18
N PHE A 161 5.39 -17.24 -11.01
CA PHE A 161 6.30 -17.20 -12.15
C PHE A 161 7.79 -17.17 -11.72
N ALA A 162 8.13 -16.49 -10.64
CA ALA A 162 9.48 -16.51 -10.08
C ALA A 162 9.88 -17.91 -9.59
N ALA A 163 8.97 -18.63 -8.94
CA ALA A 163 9.18 -20.00 -8.49
C ALA A 163 9.42 -20.96 -9.67
N GLU A 164 8.63 -20.85 -10.74
CA GLU A 164 8.82 -21.65 -11.95
C GLU A 164 10.20 -21.39 -12.58
N ARG A 165 10.60 -20.12 -12.71
CA ARG A 165 11.94 -19.77 -13.21
C ARG A 165 13.05 -20.31 -12.32
N ALA A 166 12.88 -20.29 -11.00
CA ALA A 166 13.84 -20.85 -10.06
C ALA A 166 13.94 -22.38 -10.18
N ALA A 167 12.82 -23.08 -10.39
CA ALA A 167 12.79 -24.52 -10.62
C ALA A 167 13.49 -24.89 -11.94
N ARG A 168 13.23 -24.15 -13.02
CA ARG A 168 13.93 -24.33 -14.32
C ARG A 168 15.43 -24.09 -14.21
N ARG A 169 15.89 -23.11 -13.40
CA ARG A 169 17.32 -22.92 -13.15
C ARG A 169 17.94 -24.10 -12.41
N ARG A 170 17.24 -24.66 -11.42
CA ARG A 170 17.71 -25.85 -10.69
C ARG A 170 17.76 -27.09 -11.58
N GLY A 171 16.77 -27.29 -12.46
CA GLY A 171 16.79 -28.38 -13.44
C GLY A 171 17.75 -28.15 -14.62
N GLY A 172 17.91 -26.89 -15.05
CA GLY A 172 18.76 -26.48 -16.16
C GLY A 172 20.25 -26.37 -15.81
N ALA A 173 20.60 -26.12 -14.54
CA ALA A 173 21.98 -26.18 -14.08
C ALA A 173 22.59 -27.59 -14.20
N ALA A 174 21.77 -28.64 -14.26
CA ALA A 174 22.23 -30.00 -14.59
C ALA A 174 22.42 -30.21 -16.11
N ALA A 175 21.73 -29.46 -16.98
CA ALA A 175 21.82 -29.59 -18.43
C ALA A 175 22.90 -28.69 -19.06
N THR A 176 23.29 -27.58 -18.41
CA THR A 176 24.31 -26.65 -18.93
C THR A 176 25.75 -26.99 -18.52
N ALA A 177 25.96 -28.10 -17.80
CA ALA A 177 27.32 -28.57 -17.46
C ALA A 177 27.99 -29.38 -18.59
N GLY A 178 27.31 -29.58 -19.74
CA GLY A 178 27.87 -30.27 -20.90
C GLY A 178 27.35 -29.68 -22.21
N GLY A 179 27.94 -28.57 -22.66
CA GLY A 179 27.58 -27.97 -23.94
C GLY A 179 28.27 -26.62 -24.16
N GLY A 180 29.54 -26.68 -24.53
CA GLY A 180 30.29 -25.50 -24.95
C GLY A 180 29.84 -24.98 -26.31
N GLY A 181 30.02 -23.67 -26.51
CA GLY A 181 30.37 -23.10 -27.81
C GLY A 181 29.22 -22.51 -28.65
N GLY A 182 29.47 -21.29 -29.15
CA GLY A 182 28.77 -20.65 -30.27
C GLY A 182 27.68 -19.70 -29.82
N GLY A 183 27.79 -18.38 -29.96
CA GLY A 183 28.25 -17.67 -31.16
C GLY A 183 27.01 -17.08 -31.84
N GLY A 184 27.02 -15.77 -32.09
CA GLY A 184 25.84 -14.98 -32.43
C GLY A 184 25.00 -15.48 -33.61
N GLY A 185 23.70 -15.22 -33.54
CA GLY A 185 22.73 -15.47 -34.59
C GLY A 185 21.63 -14.42 -34.55
N MET A 186 21.94 -13.27 -35.13
CA MET A 186 21.05 -12.17 -35.47
C MET A 186 19.98 -12.66 -36.47
N TYR A 187 18.72 -12.22 -36.30
CA TYR A 187 17.51 -12.39 -37.13
C TYR A 187 17.04 -13.83 -37.50
N GLY A 188 15.95 -14.28 -36.87
CA GLY A 188 15.10 -15.35 -37.40
C GLY A 188 14.02 -14.76 -38.30
N THR A 189 14.06 -15.05 -39.59
CA THR A 189 13.01 -14.70 -40.56
C THR A 189 11.77 -15.56 -40.34
N THR A 190 10.62 -14.94 -40.08
CA THR A 190 9.31 -15.55 -40.21
C THR A 190 9.00 -15.84 -41.68
N THR A 191 8.92 -17.12 -42.07
CA THR A 191 8.22 -17.53 -43.29
C THR A 191 6.86 -18.07 -42.89
N LEU A 192 5.83 -17.29 -43.23
CA LEU A 192 4.41 -17.64 -43.15
C LEU A 192 4.16 -18.89 -44.01
N ALA A 193 3.52 -19.90 -43.41
CA ALA A 193 2.79 -20.90 -44.17
C ALA A 193 1.55 -20.20 -44.76
N ALA A 194 1.55 -20.00 -46.07
CA ALA A 194 0.35 -19.70 -46.83
C ALA A 194 -0.38 -21.03 -47.05
N GLU A 195 -1.51 -21.22 -46.36
CA GLU A 195 -2.57 -22.11 -46.83
C GLU A 195 -3.36 -21.36 -47.91
N GLU A 196 -3.30 -21.86 -49.15
CA GLU A 196 -4.24 -21.50 -50.21
C GLU A 196 -5.33 -22.57 -50.31
N VAL A 197 -6.58 -22.05 -50.29
CA VAL A 197 -7.83 -22.49 -50.98
C VAL A 197 -8.36 -23.90 -50.73
#